data_AF-A0A6A5WZI6-F1
#
_entry.id   AF-A0A6A5WZI6-F1
#
_cell.length_a   1.000
_cell.length_b   1.000
_cell.length_c   1.000
_cell.angle_alpha   90.00
_cell.angle_beta   90.00
_cell.angle_gamma   90.00
#
_symmetry.space_group_name_H-M   'P 1'
#
loop_
_entity.id
_entity.type
_entity.pdbx_description
1 polymer ?
#
loop_
_entity_poly.entity_id
_entity_poly.type
_entity_poly.pdbx_seq_one_letter_code
_entity_poly.pdbx_strand_id
1 'polypeptide(L)'
;MVPLNAAAKRVTDHRECDAQEEVTMRMLIAKLARLTVIGDGVDPFDVLPQYSSPELNSILLVRACNRSFVTQSTLTKWVPAMLSSSHLLLSAALLPSTYLDMHAGCSGDSKRTVLVKSESIGFINERLSDHKTQFEDATLMVILHLLAGEMWSCNEKTIRIHQTGIARLISARGGMSSLGAGGVMAEVAAGCSYHSDVVCEAASLPLFASWEPTRVAPYDCNTAVPESPLFCPRSDFFTIPQDHRCTPIIFELLCDMRELTDLFVAYHKTLNTVQDLETVENEPVPWPSAADYDAKVSEIQARLSALPTASTPGFPTTNDWVYESCRIAAIIYASAIIMCVPFSVAAENGRAPFPVELPLPTKPNHLDSPRLTQLLYETLERTDTTDIWGDMSGVLYWVAMVGAAAARTPTSINMLPVPGSRRDAYSTWIRRCLIMHSTRVMIILIFQYPLPIIAAQKRMLKVQELIGSGKSRRLVS
;
A
#
# COMPACT_ATOMS: atom_id res chain seq x y z
N MET A 1 29.44 5.40 25.35
CA MET A 1 29.13 4.04 24.83
C MET A 1 27.62 3.90 24.75
N VAL A 2 27.07 3.96 23.54
CA VAL A 2 25.65 3.64 23.28
C VAL A 2 25.55 2.12 23.21
N PRO A 3 24.57 1.45 23.86
CA PRO A 3 24.48 -0.01 23.78
C PRO A 3 24.15 -0.44 22.34
N LEU A 4 24.94 -1.38 21.83
CA LEU A 4 24.97 -1.84 20.44
C LEU A 4 23.77 -2.73 20.02
N ASN A 5 22.63 -2.69 20.72
CA ASN A 5 21.49 -3.60 20.49
C ASN A 5 20.11 -2.93 20.44
N ALA A 6 20.02 -1.61 20.25
CA ALA A 6 18.72 -0.93 20.12
C ALA A 6 18.12 -1.01 18.70
N ALA A 7 18.97 -1.13 17.66
CA ALA A 7 18.55 -1.08 16.26
C ALA A 7 17.78 -2.33 15.77
N ALA A 8 17.66 -3.38 16.60
CA ALA A 8 16.96 -4.61 16.26
C ALA A 8 15.48 -4.65 16.72
N LYS A 9 15.00 -3.63 17.45
CA LYS A 9 13.71 -3.74 18.17
C LYS A 9 12.49 -3.13 17.48
N ARG A 10 12.65 -2.17 16.57
CA ARG A 10 11.51 -1.51 15.92
C ARG A 10 11.55 -1.63 14.41
N VAL A 11 10.38 -1.70 13.80
CA VAL A 11 10.23 -1.72 12.34
C VAL A 11 10.64 -0.38 11.77
N THR A 12 10.15 0.72 12.33
CA THR A 12 10.39 2.05 11.79
C THR A 12 10.49 3.07 12.92
N ASP A 13 11.46 3.97 12.79
CA ASP A 13 11.56 5.17 13.63
C ASP A 13 10.93 6.39 12.93
N HIS A 14 10.28 6.20 11.78
CA HIS A 14 9.64 7.28 11.03
C HIS A 14 8.51 7.90 11.84
N ARG A 15 8.53 9.23 11.94
CA ARG A 15 7.42 10.01 12.47
C ARG A 15 7.28 11.28 11.66
N GLU A 16 6.05 11.58 11.25
CA GLU A 16 5.73 12.82 10.56
C GLU A 16 5.79 14.01 11.52
N CYS A 17 6.95 14.67 11.60
CA CYS A 17 7.15 15.86 12.43
C CYS A 17 8.23 16.80 11.87
N ASP A 18 8.23 18.05 12.34
CA ASP A 18 9.20 19.07 11.92
C ASP A 18 10.64 18.66 12.24
N ALA A 19 10.90 18.05 13.40
CA ALA A 19 12.25 17.64 13.79
C ALA A 19 12.86 16.60 12.84
N GLN A 20 12.06 15.60 12.41
CA GLN A 20 12.51 14.59 11.45
C GLN A 20 12.76 15.21 10.07
N GLU A 21 11.90 16.13 9.65
CA GLU A 21 12.04 16.87 8.40
C GLU A 21 13.30 17.73 8.39
N GLU A 22 13.57 18.49 9.45
CA GLU A 22 14.76 19.34 9.57
C GLU A 22 16.06 18.52 9.47
N VAL A 23 16.14 17.38 10.17
CA VAL A 23 17.30 16.49 10.11
C VAL A 23 17.50 15.97 8.69
N THR A 24 16.43 15.51 8.05
CA THR A 24 16.45 14.98 6.68
C THR A 24 16.86 16.06 5.68
N MET A 25 16.33 17.29 5.83
CA MET A 25 16.63 18.43 4.98
C MET A 25 18.10 18.83 5.09
N ARG A 26 18.66 18.89 6.31
CA ARG A 26 20.09 19.16 6.52
C ARG A 26 20.98 18.12 5.84
N MET A 27 20.61 16.83 5.96
CA MET A 27 21.34 15.75 5.28
C MET A 27 21.27 15.86 3.75
N LEU A 28 20.11 16.24 3.21
CA LEU A 28 19.92 16.43 1.77
C LEU A 28 20.73 17.63 1.25
N ILE A 29 20.62 18.80 1.89
CA ILE A 29 21.39 20.00 1.52
C ILE A 29 22.89 19.72 1.62
N ALA A 30 23.36 19.05 2.68
CA ALA A 30 24.78 18.70 2.83
C ALA A 30 25.31 17.81 1.69
N LYS A 31 24.46 17.01 1.05
CA LYS A 31 24.83 16.20 -0.12
C LYS A 31 24.80 16.99 -1.44
N LEU A 32 23.96 18.02 -1.51
CA LEU A 32 23.82 18.88 -2.69
C LEU A 32 24.85 20.02 -2.73
N ALA A 33 25.14 20.61 -1.56
CA ALA A 33 26.01 21.76 -1.45
C ALA A 33 27.48 21.38 -1.67
N ARG A 34 28.15 22.10 -2.57
CA ARG A 34 29.62 22.00 -2.77
C ARG A 34 30.43 22.77 -1.71
N LEU A 35 29.75 23.53 -0.85
CA LEU A 35 30.31 24.37 0.22
C LEU A 35 29.58 24.09 1.54
N THR A 36 30.24 24.30 2.68
CA THR A 36 29.67 24.14 4.02
C THR A 36 28.45 25.03 4.25
N VAL A 37 27.35 24.43 4.70
CA VAL A 37 26.09 25.11 5.02
C VAL A 37 26.25 25.93 6.31
N ILE A 38 25.97 27.23 6.25
CA ILE A 38 25.79 28.10 7.43
C ILE A 38 24.30 28.44 7.50
N GLY A 39 23.55 27.88 8.46
CA GLY A 39 22.14 28.26 8.66
C GLY A 39 21.21 27.17 9.20
N ASP A 40 19.93 27.53 9.34
CA ASP A 40 18.81 26.79 9.95
C ASP A 40 18.02 25.91 8.95
N GLY A 41 18.53 25.72 7.72
CA GLY A 41 17.89 24.89 6.69
C GLY A 41 17.09 25.67 5.64
N VAL A 42 17.16 27.01 5.64
CA VAL A 42 16.84 27.84 4.46
C VAL A 42 17.81 27.47 3.32
N ASP A 43 17.35 27.54 2.07
CA ASP A 43 18.19 27.39 0.86
C ASP A 43 18.54 28.76 0.26
N PRO A 44 19.40 29.56 0.92
CA PRO A 44 19.63 30.96 0.54
C PRO A 44 20.41 31.11 -0.78
N PHE A 45 20.89 30.01 -1.35
CA PHE A 45 21.69 30.00 -2.57
C PHE A 45 21.02 29.24 -3.72
N ASP A 46 19.71 28.93 -3.58
CA ASP A 46 18.93 28.17 -4.57
C ASP A 46 19.65 26.89 -5.03
N VAL A 47 20.23 26.16 -4.07
CA VAL A 47 20.96 24.90 -4.32
C VAL A 47 19.99 23.79 -4.73
N LEU A 48 18.74 23.85 -4.26
CA LEU A 48 17.70 22.94 -4.69
C LEU A 48 17.30 23.25 -6.14
N PRO A 49 17.12 22.21 -6.97
CA PRO A 49 16.48 22.33 -8.27
C PRO A 49 15.15 23.07 -8.17
N GLN A 50 14.87 23.90 -9.18
CA GLN A 50 13.65 24.69 -9.26
C GLN A 50 12.77 24.23 -10.42
N TYR A 51 11.45 24.31 -10.22
CA TYR A 51 10.49 24.19 -11.30
C TYR A 51 10.57 25.37 -12.26
N SER A 52 10.14 25.15 -13.50
CA SER A 52 10.02 26.20 -14.49
C SER A 52 8.85 27.14 -14.17
N SER A 53 7.77 26.62 -13.58
CA SER A 53 6.65 27.42 -13.14
C SER A 53 6.99 28.16 -11.84
N PRO A 54 6.92 29.51 -11.81
CA PRO A 54 7.15 30.28 -10.59
C PRO A 54 6.03 30.09 -9.54
N GLU A 55 4.92 29.44 -9.91
CA GLU A 55 3.84 29.09 -8.99
C GLU A 55 4.17 27.89 -8.10
N LEU A 56 5.20 27.11 -8.45
CA LEU A 56 5.63 25.96 -7.69
C LEU A 56 6.77 26.33 -6.75
N ASN A 57 6.58 26.08 -5.46
CA ASN A 57 7.62 26.25 -4.45
C ASN A 57 8.35 24.93 -4.22
N SER A 58 9.52 24.78 -4.84
CA SER A 58 10.34 23.57 -4.78
C SER A 58 10.77 23.24 -3.35
N ILE A 59 11.14 24.25 -2.56
CA ILE A 59 11.56 24.07 -1.15
C ILE A 59 10.40 23.49 -0.34
N LEU A 60 9.21 24.08 -0.43
CA LEU A 60 8.02 23.61 0.29
C LEU A 60 7.72 22.15 -0.06
N LEU A 61 7.77 21.80 -1.35
CA LEU A 61 7.48 20.46 -1.83
C LEU A 61 8.53 19.43 -1.40
N VAL A 62 9.81 19.79 -1.43
CA VAL A 62 10.91 18.93 -0.93
C VAL A 62 10.79 18.71 0.58
N ARG A 63 10.50 19.76 1.35
CA ARG A 63 10.26 19.62 2.80
C ARG A 63 9.05 18.74 3.10
N ALA A 64 7.95 18.91 2.37
CA ALA A 64 6.78 18.05 2.50
C ALA A 64 7.09 16.59 2.13
N CYS A 65 7.93 16.35 1.11
CA CYS A 65 8.43 15.02 0.75
C CYS A 65 9.20 14.40 1.92
N ASN A 66 10.19 15.14 2.43
CA ASN A 66 11.07 14.71 3.51
C ASN A 66 10.28 14.33 4.76
N ARG A 67 9.30 15.16 5.13
CA ARG A 67 8.42 14.93 6.29
C ARG A 67 7.56 13.69 6.15
N SER A 68 6.98 13.48 4.97
CA SER A 68 5.86 12.54 4.81
C SER A 68 6.30 11.16 4.31
N PHE A 69 7.44 11.06 3.61
CA PHE A 69 7.84 9.85 2.87
C PHE A 69 9.29 9.40 3.04
N VAL A 70 10.18 10.25 3.57
CA VAL A 70 11.62 9.96 3.57
C VAL A 70 12.06 9.38 4.91
N THR A 71 12.62 8.18 4.87
CA THR A 71 13.29 7.53 6.01
C THR A 71 14.80 7.56 5.86
N GLN A 72 15.51 7.15 6.91
CA GLN A 72 16.96 6.92 6.82
C GLN A 72 17.33 5.90 5.72
N SER A 73 16.48 4.89 5.50
CA SER A 73 16.67 3.92 4.42
C SER A 73 16.48 4.58 3.03
N THR A 74 15.51 5.48 2.89
CA THR A 74 15.34 6.28 1.66
C THR A 74 16.57 7.15 1.39
N LEU A 75 17.09 7.85 2.42
CA LEU A 75 18.28 8.70 2.31
C LEU A 75 19.55 7.94 1.90
N THR A 76 19.68 6.69 2.33
CA THR A 76 20.88 5.87 2.07
C THR A 76 20.80 5.13 0.74
N LYS A 77 19.62 4.61 0.37
CA LYS A 77 19.45 3.73 -0.81
C LYS A 77 18.94 4.46 -2.05
N TRP A 78 18.11 5.48 -1.90
CA TRP A 78 17.39 6.11 -3.02
C TRP A 78 17.92 7.51 -3.35
N VAL A 79 18.15 8.35 -2.34
CA VAL A 79 18.61 9.73 -2.55
C VAL A 79 19.91 9.82 -3.35
N PRO A 80 20.94 8.96 -3.18
CA PRO A 80 22.13 9.04 -4.02
C PRO A 80 21.84 8.95 -5.52
N ALA A 81 20.87 8.12 -5.93
CA ALA A 81 20.42 8.05 -7.31
C ALA A 81 19.62 9.31 -7.70
N MET A 82 18.74 9.80 -6.82
CA MET A 82 17.98 11.04 -7.08
C MET A 82 18.86 12.27 -7.31
N LEU A 83 20.05 12.32 -6.70
CA LEU A 83 20.96 13.45 -6.86
C LEU A 83 21.69 13.47 -8.21
N SER A 84 21.51 12.44 -9.06
CA SER A 84 22.15 12.40 -10.38
C SER A 84 21.52 13.35 -11.41
N SER A 85 20.30 13.85 -11.16
CA SER A 85 19.60 14.77 -12.05
C SER A 85 18.55 15.59 -11.29
N SER A 86 18.45 16.88 -11.64
CA SER A 86 17.41 17.79 -11.11
C SER A 86 15.99 17.25 -11.29
N HIS A 87 15.72 16.55 -12.42
CA HIS A 87 14.40 16.02 -12.74
C HIS A 87 13.92 14.98 -11.70
N LEU A 88 14.85 14.28 -11.04
CA LEU A 88 14.49 13.23 -10.07
C LEU A 88 13.99 13.82 -8.76
N LEU A 89 14.67 14.85 -8.25
CA LEU A 89 14.24 15.52 -7.03
C LEU A 89 12.92 16.27 -7.23
N LEU A 90 12.76 16.93 -8.39
CA LEU A 90 11.51 17.62 -8.74
C LEU A 90 10.35 16.65 -8.98
N SER A 91 10.56 15.54 -9.70
CA SER A 91 9.47 14.58 -9.94
C SER A 91 9.01 13.85 -8.68
N ALA A 92 9.90 13.65 -7.70
CA ALA A 92 9.53 13.04 -6.41
C ALA A 92 8.48 13.86 -5.63
N ALA A 93 8.32 15.16 -5.92
CA ALA A 93 7.31 16.01 -5.32
C ALA A 93 5.87 15.66 -5.71
N LEU A 94 5.65 14.76 -6.69
CA LEU A 94 4.32 14.25 -7.01
C LEU A 94 3.66 13.57 -5.81
N LEU A 95 4.45 12.82 -5.03
CA LEU A 95 3.99 12.15 -3.80
C LEU A 95 3.48 13.16 -2.74
N PRO A 96 4.30 14.11 -2.26
CA PRO A 96 3.81 15.09 -1.28
C PRO A 96 2.76 16.03 -1.85
N SER A 97 2.76 16.36 -3.15
CA SER A 97 1.72 17.26 -3.68
C SER A 97 0.33 16.64 -3.60
N THR A 98 0.20 15.35 -3.93
CA THR A 98 -1.05 14.59 -3.81
C THR A 98 -1.42 14.30 -2.35
N TYR A 99 -0.43 14.07 -1.49
CA TYR A 99 -0.65 13.95 -0.04
C TYR A 99 -1.18 15.25 0.59
N LEU A 100 -0.65 16.40 0.18
CA LEU A 100 -1.13 17.72 0.59
C LEU A 100 -2.54 18.00 0.05
N ASP A 101 -2.89 17.49 -1.14
CA ASP A 101 -4.26 17.59 -1.65
C ASP A 101 -5.26 16.82 -0.79
N MET A 102 -4.86 15.63 -0.31
CA MET A 102 -5.64 14.86 0.65
C MET A 102 -5.86 15.63 1.95
N HIS A 103 -4.80 16.19 2.55
CA HIS A 103 -4.95 16.96 3.80
C HIS A 103 -5.74 18.25 3.62
N ALA A 104 -5.70 18.84 2.43
CA ALA A 104 -6.48 20.03 2.10
C ALA A 104 -7.96 19.72 1.73
N GLY A 105 -8.38 18.46 1.71
CA GLY A 105 -9.75 18.08 1.31
C GLY A 105 -10.04 18.28 -0.18
N CYS A 106 -9.01 18.28 -1.04
CA CYS A 106 -9.18 18.52 -2.48
C CYS A 106 -9.84 17.32 -3.15
N SER A 107 -10.98 17.52 -3.79
CA SER A 107 -11.72 16.48 -4.53
C SER A 107 -11.04 16.00 -5.82
N GLY A 108 -9.76 16.29 -6.02
CA GLY A 108 -8.98 16.10 -7.25
C GLY A 108 -7.55 16.59 -7.07
N ASP A 109 -6.83 16.67 -8.18
CA ASP A 109 -5.55 17.37 -8.20
C ASP A 109 -5.80 18.87 -7.99
N SER A 110 -5.11 19.47 -7.03
CA SER A 110 -5.06 20.93 -6.92
C SER A 110 -4.26 21.53 -8.09
N LYS A 111 -4.35 22.86 -8.26
CA LYS A 111 -3.53 23.58 -9.25
C LYS A 111 -2.03 23.24 -9.12
N ARG A 112 -1.53 23.12 -7.88
CA ARG A 112 -0.15 22.71 -7.59
C ARG A 112 0.14 21.33 -8.16
N THR A 113 -0.70 20.35 -7.85
CA THR A 113 -0.50 18.96 -8.32
C THR A 113 -0.58 18.86 -9.85
N VAL A 114 -1.51 19.57 -10.48
CA VAL A 114 -1.61 19.65 -11.94
C VAL A 114 -0.32 20.21 -12.55
N LEU A 115 0.23 21.28 -11.99
CA LEU A 115 1.49 21.86 -12.46
C LEU A 115 2.68 20.92 -12.26
N VAL A 116 2.81 20.29 -11.08
CA VAL A 116 3.89 19.31 -10.82
C VAL A 116 3.81 18.13 -11.79
N LYS A 117 2.60 17.62 -12.08
CA LYS A 117 2.38 16.57 -13.10
C LYS A 117 2.77 17.04 -14.49
N SER A 118 2.33 18.23 -14.89
CA SER A 118 2.64 18.81 -16.19
C SER A 118 4.15 18.94 -16.42
N GLU A 119 4.89 19.48 -15.46
CA GLU A 119 6.35 19.60 -15.57
C GLU A 119 7.04 18.23 -15.53
N SER A 120 6.57 17.30 -14.69
CA SER A 120 7.10 15.93 -14.64
C SER A 120 6.92 15.18 -15.98
N ILE A 121 5.78 15.37 -16.65
CA ILE A 121 5.56 14.85 -18.01
C ILE A 121 6.51 15.52 -19.01
N GLY A 122 6.77 16.82 -18.86
CA GLY A 122 7.80 17.52 -19.63
C GLY A 122 9.18 16.86 -19.49
N PHE A 123 9.61 16.58 -18.26
CA PHE A 123 10.88 15.90 -17.98
C PHE A 123 10.93 14.50 -18.62
N ILE A 124 9.83 13.75 -18.58
CA ILE A 124 9.74 12.42 -19.22
C ILE A 124 9.91 12.55 -20.73
N ASN A 125 9.18 13.48 -21.36
CA ASN A 125 9.22 13.66 -22.81
C ASN A 125 10.62 14.09 -23.29
N GLU A 126 11.28 15.00 -22.58
CA GLU A 126 12.65 15.41 -22.88
C GLU A 126 13.60 14.21 -22.82
N ARG A 127 13.53 13.44 -21.72
CA ARG A 127 14.41 12.29 -21.50
C ARG A 127 14.15 11.12 -22.45
N LEU A 128 12.91 10.90 -22.88
CA LEU A 128 12.56 9.88 -23.86
C LEU A 128 12.92 10.30 -25.29
N SER A 129 13.00 11.59 -25.58
CA SER A 129 13.36 12.10 -26.90
C SER A 129 14.87 12.05 -27.17
N ASP A 130 15.70 12.07 -26.12
CA ASP A 130 17.15 11.90 -26.24
C ASP A 130 17.54 10.42 -26.14
N HIS A 131 18.17 9.91 -27.21
CA HIS A 131 18.67 8.54 -27.31
C HIS A 131 19.65 8.14 -26.20
N LYS A 132 20.35 9.11 -25.59
CA LYS A 132 21.28 8.85 -24.48
C LYS A 132 20.54 8.62 -23.17
N THR A 133 19.47 9.36 -22.91
CA THR A 133 18.78 9.34 -21.63
C THR A 133 17.59 8.39 -21.58
N GLN A 134 16.99 8.03 -22.73
CA GLN A 134 15.73 7.27 -22.80
C GLN A 134 15.73 5.96 -21.98
N PHE A 135 16.88 5.28 -21.86
CA PHE A 135 17.00 4.00 -21.16
C PHE A 135 17.78 4.08 -19.83
N GLU A 136 18.13 5.28 -19.37
CA GLU A 136 18.77 5.46 -18.06
C GLU A 136 17.80 5.18 -16.91
N ASP A 137 18.34 4.76 -15.76
CA ASP A 137 17.57 4.60 -14.51
C ASP A 137 16.80 5.85 -14.15
N ALA A 138 17.41 7.03 -14.34
CA ALA A 138 16.78 8.30 -14.05
C ALA A 138 15.46 8.48 -14.84
N THR A 139 15.37 8.03 -16.09
CA THR A 139 14.13 8.11 -16.87
C THR A 139 13.05 7.21 -16.28
N LEU A 140 13.41 5.99 -15.90
CA LEU A 140 12.51 5.07 -15.23
C LEU A 140 12.03 5.61 -13.88
N MET A 141 12.92 6.24 -13.09
CA MET A 141 12.59 6.86 -11.81
C MET A 141 11.55 7.97 -11.94
N VAL A 142 11.70 8.90 -12.90
CA VAL A 142 10.69 9.97 -13.12
C VAL A 142 9.33 9.35 -13.45
N ILE A 143 9.29 8.31 -14.29
CA ILE A 143 8.05 7.64 -14.66
C ILE A 143 7.44 6.90 -13.47
N LEU A 144 8.26 6.30 -12.60
CA LEU A 144 7.80 5.66 -11.36
C LEU A 144 7.21 6.68 -10.38
N HIS A 145 7.83 7.85 -10.22
CA HIS A 145 7.25 8.93 -9.42
C HIS A 145 5.90 9.38 -9.97
N LEU A 146 5.77 9.49 -11.31
CA LEU A 146 4.50 9.82 -11.95
C LEU A 146 3.44 8.73 -11.73
N LEU A 147 3.79 7.45 -11.87
CA LEU A 147 2.88 6.34 -11.57
C LEU A 147 2.37 6.44 -10.12
N ALA A 148 3.26 6.66 -9.16
CA ALA A 148 2.88 6.78 -7.75
C ALA A 148 1.98 8.01 -7.50
N GLY A 149 2.25 9.14 -8.15
CA GLY A 149 1.38 10.32 -8.10
C GLY A 149 0.02 10.10 -8.79
N GLU A 150 -0.05 9.25 -9.80
CA GLU A 150 -1.31 8.90 -10.48
C GLU A 150 -2.20 7.94 -9.67
N MET A 151 -1.67 7.24 -8.67
CA MET A 151 -2.49 6.43 -7.76
C MET A 151 -3.56 7.28 -7.06
N TRP A 152 -3.25 8.55 -6.74
CA TRP A 152 -4.20 9.52 -6.19
C TRP A 152 -5.37 9.84 -7.13
N SER A 153 -5.16 9.83 -8.45
CA SER A 153 -6.24 10.17 -9.37
C SER A 153 -7.32 9.09 -9.40
N CYS A 154 -6.99 7.85 -9.01
CA CYS A 154 -7.80 6.64 -9.15
C CYS A 154 -8.17 6.28 -10.59
N ASN A 155 -7.48 6.86 -11.59
CA ASN A 155 -7.76 6.56 -13.00
C ASN A 155 -7.05 5.26 -13.41
N GLU A 156 -7.76 4.14 -13.32
CA GLU A 156 -7.21 2.80 -13.60
C GLU A 156 -6.61 2.68 -15.01
N LYS A 157 -7.21 3.36 -16.00
CA LYS A 157 -6.69 3.38 -17.37
C LYS A 157 -5.34 4.10 -17.43
N THR A 158 -5.23 5.28 -16.82
CA THR A 158 -3.97 6.04 -16.76
C THR A 158 -2.90 5.27 -16.00
N ILE A 159 -3.24 4.69 -14.84
CA ILE A 159 -2.35 3.84 -14.04
C ILE A 159 -1.82 2.68 -14.91
N ARG A 160 -2.71 1.97 -15.63
CA ARG A 160 -2.32 0.86 -16.50
C ARG A 160 -1.43 1.27 -17.66
N ILE A 161 -1.66 2.45 -18.25
CA ILE A 161 -0.79 3.01 -19.31
C ILE A 161 0.62 3.21 -18.76
N HIS A 162 0.77 3.84 -17.60
CA HIS A 162 2.07 4.06 -16.97
C HIS A 162 2.77 2.75 -16.59
N GLN A 163 2.06 1.81 -15.95
CA GLN A 163 2.59 0.47 -15.65
C GLN A 163 3.08 -0.25 -16.91
N THR A 164 2.33 -0.18 -18.00
CA THR A 164 2.70 -0.82 -19.28
C THR A 164 3.94 -0.15 -19.89
N GLY A 165 4.02 1.18 -19.84
CA GLY A 165 5.20 1.94 -20.27
C GLY A 165 6.45 1.55 -19.48
N ILE A 166 6.33 1.46 -18.15
CA ILE A 166 7.39 1.00 -17.25
C ILE A 166 7.84 -0.41 -17.64
N ALA A 167 6.92 -1.37 -17.78
CA ALA A 167 7.27 -2.74 -18.13
C ALA A 167 7.99 -2.84 -19.48
N ARG A 168 7.57 -2.03 -20.47
CA ARG A 168 8.24 -1.95 -21.78
C ARG A 168 9.66 -1.40 -21.67
N LEU A 169 9.87 -0.33 -20.90
CA LEU A 169 11.19 0.26 -20.69
C LEU A 169 12.14 -0.72 -19.97
N ILE A 170 11.67 -1.39 -18.93
CA ILE A 170 12.45 -2.41 -18.22
C ILE A 170 12.81 -3.56 -19.16
N SER A 171 11.86 -4.03 -19.97
CA SER A 171 12.09 -5.09 -20.94
C SER A 171 13.12 -4.68 -22.00
N ALA A 172 13.04 -3.44 -22.51
CA ALA A 172 14.00 -2.89 -23.46
C ALA A 172 15.42 -2.79 -22.89
N ARG A 173 15.54 -2.68 -21.56
CA ARG A 173 16.82 -2.67 -20.84
C ARG A 173 17.36 -4.06 -20.53
N GLY A 174 16.66 -5.14 -20.89
CA GLY A 174 17.08 -6.51 -20.59
C GLY A 174 16.44 -7.13 -19.35
N GLY A 175 15.40 -6.50 -18.77
CA GLY A 175 14.60 -7.06 -17.69
C GLY A 175 14.90 -6.48 -16.30
N MET A 176 14.26 -7.05 -15.28
CA MET A 176 14.33 -6.51 -13.91
C MET A 176 15.75 -6.54 -13.30
N SER A 177 16.58 -7.51 -13.70
CA SER A 177 17.95 -7.66 -13.20
C SER A 177 18.94 -6.64 -13.78
N SER A 178 18.57 -5.90 -14.83
CA SER A 178 19.44 -4.88 -15.45
C SER A 178 19.19 -3.46 -14.91
N LEU A 179 18.33 -3.34 -13.89
CA LEU A 179 18.04 -2.08 -13.22
C LEU A 179 19.14 -1.75 -12.19
N GLY A 180 19.51 -0.47 -12.09
CA GLY A 180 20.61 -0.03 -11.24
C GLY A 180 20.25 0.12 -9.76
N ALA A 181 21.02 0.96 -9.07
CA ALA A 181 20.90 1.25 -7.63
C ALA A 181 20.93 -0.01 -6.73
N GLY A 182 21.74 -1.01 -7.08
CA GLY A 182 21.92 -2.22 -6.27
C GLY A 182 20.65 -3.06 -6.12
N GLY A 183 19.73 -3.02 -7.10
CA GLY A 183 18.47 -3.78 -7.08
C GLY A 183 17.27 -3.00 -6.52
N VAL A 184 17.49 -1.85 -5.86
CA VAL A 184 16.41 -1.03 -5.28
C VAL A 184 15.44 -0.55 -6.35
N MET A 185 15.94 -0.24 -7.56
CA MET A 185 15.07 0.13 -8.70
C MET A 185 14.07 -0.97 -9.05
N ALA A 186 14.50 -2.23 -9.05
CA ALA A 186 13.64 -3.37 -9.35
C ALA A 186 12.60 -3.57 -8.24
N GLU A 187 13.01 -3.44 -6.97
CA GLU A 187 12.11 -3.56 -5.82
C GLU A 187 11.05 -2.47 -5.81
N VAL A 188 11.42 -1.21 -6.04
CA VAL A 188 10.47 -0.09 -6.11
C VAL A 188 9.56 -0.21 -7.33
N ALA A 189 10.11 -0.58 -8.50
CA ALA A 189 9.29 -0.78 -9.70
C ALA A 189 8.26 -1.90 -9.51
N ALA A 190 8.67 -3.02 -8.93
CA ALA A 190 7.77 -4.12 -8.62
C ALA A 190 6.75 -3.70 -7.54
N GLY A 191 7.20 -3.07 -6.46
CA GLY A 191 6.37 -2.62 -5.35
C GLY A 191 5.27 -1.66 -5.79
N CYS A 192 5.60 -0.62 -6.57
CA CYS A 192 4.62 0.29 -7.15
C CYS A 192 3.66 -0.44 -8.10
N SER A 193 4.17 -1.36 -8.93
CA SER A 193 3.33 -2.08 -9.90
C SER A 193 2.33 -3.00 -9.22
N TYR A 194 2.77 -3.83 -8.26
CA TYR A 194 1.88 -4.70 -7.50
C TYR A 194 0.89 -3.89 -6.67
N HIS A 195 1.33 -2.78 -6.06
CA HIS A 195 0.44 -1.92 -5.30
C HIS A 195 -0.70 -1.37 -6.16
N SER A 196 -0.38 -0.83 -7.35
CA SER A 196 -1.36 -0.40 -8.34
C SER A 196 -2.30 -1.54 -8.76
N ASP A 197 -1.76 -2.73 -9.02
CA ASP A 197 -2.57 -3.89 -9.40
C ASP A 197 -3.55 -4.27 -8.28
N VAL A 198 -3.12 -4.27 -7.01
CA VAL A 198 -3.99 -4.58 -5.87
C VAL A 198 -5.14 -3.59 -5.74
N VAL A 199 -4.85 -2.27 -5.74
CA VAL A 199 -5.89 -1.25 -5.54
C VAL A 199 -6.83 -1.11 -6.75
N CYS A 200 -6.42 -1.61 -7.91
CA CYS A 200 -7.25 -1.71 -9.11
C CYS A 200 -7.89 -3.10 -9.28
N GLU A 201 -7.63 -4.05 -8.39
CA GLU A 201 -7.98 -5.48 -8.52
C GLU A 201 -7.67 -6.01 -9.94
N ALA A 202 -6.48 -5.68 -10.43
CA ALA A 202 -6.02 -6.00 -11.78
C ALA A 202 -5.00 -7.14 -11.75
N ALA A 203 -4.95 -7.93 -12.83
CA ALA A 203 -3.88 -8.92 -12.99
C ALA A 203 -2.54 -8.23 -13.23
N SER A 204 -1.47 -8.76 -12.63
CA SER A 204 -0.13 -8.24 -12.85
C SER A 204 0.38 -8.49 -14.27
N LEU A 205 1.13 -7.52 -14.79
CA LEU A 205 1.79 -7.66 -16.08
C LEU A 205 2.82 -8.80 -16.02
N PRO A 206 3.03 -9.57 -17.12
CA PRO A 206 3.89 -10.75 -17.12
C PRO A 206 5.31 -10.52 -16.57
N LEU A 207 5.90 -9.37 -16.87
CA LEU A 207 7.22 -8.98 -16.37
C LEU A 207 7.28 -8.99 -14.82
N PHE A 208 6.26 -8.46 -14.17
CA PHE A 208 6.20 -8.39 -12.71
C PHE A 208 5.69 -9.70 -12.11
N ALA A 209 4.73 -10.37 -12.76
CA ALA A 209 4.17 -11.63 -12.28
C ALA A 209 5.24 -12.74 -12.16
N SER A 210 6.21 -12.76 -13.08
CA SER A 210 7.30 -13.74 -13.12
C SER A 210 8.52 -13.34 -12.29
N TRP A 211 8.58 -12.11 -11.79
CA TRP A 211 9.74 -11.64 -11.05
C TRP A 211 9.69 -12.06 -9.58
N GLU A 212 10.85 -12.44 -9.06
CA GLU A 212 11.07 -12.73 -7.64
C GLU A 212 12.17 -11.80 -7.10
N PRO A 213 11.98 -11.21 -5.90
CA PRO A 213 13.05 -10.47 -5.25
C PRO A 213 14.22 -11.39 -4.92
N THR A 214 15.43 -10.84 -4.92
CA THR A 214 16.64 -11.57 -4.51
C THR A 214 16.44 -12.15 -3.12
N ARG A 215 16.67 -13.47 -2.97
CA ARG A 215 16.51 -14.14 -1.69
C ARG A 215 17.51 -13.57 -0.68
N VAL A 216 16.99 -12.96 0.37
CA VAL A 216 17.79 -12.57 1.55
C VAL A 216 17.92 -13.79 2.46
N ALA A 217 18.98 -13.83 3.26
CA ALA A 217 19.10 -14.80 4.35
C ALA A 217 17.82 -14.77 5.22
N PRO A 218 17.43 -15.90 5.83
CA PRO A 218 16.32 -15.93 6.77
C PRO A 218 16.47 -14.83 7.81
N TYR A 219 15.36 -14.16 8.14
CA TYR A 219 15.38 -13.16 9.21
C TYR A 219 15.84 -13.83 10.50
N ASP A 220 16.75 -13.17 11.22
CA ASP A 220 17.03 -13.54 12.61
C ASP A 220 15.72 -13.54 13.41
N CYS A 221 15.60 -14.49 14.34
CA CYS A 221 14.42 -14.65 15.17
C CYS A 221 14.08 -13.35 15.91
N ASN A 222 15.08 -12.50 16.18
CA ASN A 222 14.93 -11.27 16.95
C ASN A 222 14.81 -9.98 16.10
N THR A 223 14.78 -10.07 14.77
CA THR A 223 14.72 -8.87 13.91
C THR A 223 13.29 -8.39 13.70
N ALA A 224 12.96 -7.17 14.13
CA ALA A 224 11.67 -6.54 13.81
C ALA A 224 11.48 -6.38 12.28
N VAL A 225 10.32 -6.80 11.77
CA VAL A 225 9.91 -6.68 10.36
C VAL A 225 8.44 -6.27 10.28
N PRO A 226 7.98 -5.63 9.19
CA PRO A 226 6.57 -5.24 9.04
C PRO A 226 5.70 -6.48 8.78
N GLU A 227 5.37 -7.19 9.85
CA GLU A 227 4.48 -8.34 9.83
C GLU A 227 3.04 -7.92 9.55
N SER A 228 2.28 -8.81 8.91
CA SER A 228 0.86 -8.64 8.62
C SER A 228 0.21 -10.01 8.40
N PRO A 229 -1.13 -10.09 8.31
CA PRO A 229 -1.81 -11.32 7.90
C PRO A 229 -1.31 -11.90 6.56
N LEU A 230 -0.69 -11.07 5.71
CA LEU A 230 -0.14 -11.47 4.42
C LEU A 230 1.35 -11.81 4.45
N PHE A 231 2.07 -11.45 5.51
CA PHE A 231 3.50 -11.71 5.63
C PHE A 231 3.87 -11.95 7.08
N CYS A 232 4.17 -13.22 7.39
CA CYS A 232 4.75 -13.65 8.64
C CYS A 232 5.87 -14.62 8.29
N PRO A 233 7.15 -14.21 8.34
CA PRO A 233 8.27 -15.08 7.96
C PRO A 233 8.57 -16.16 9.01
N ARG A 234 7.87 -16.13 10.15
CA ARG A 234 8.04 -17.00 11.31
C ARG A 234 6.79 -17.85 11.53
N SER A 235 6.87 -18.80 12.46
CA SER A 235 5.71 -19.58 12.89
C SER A 235 4.61 -18.70 13.49
N ASP A 236 4.99 -17.65 14.19
CA ASP A 236 4.08 -16.70 14.84
C ASP A 236 4.57 -15.25 14.69
N PHE A 237 3.69 -14.28 14.92
CA PHE A 237 4.04 -12.86 14.91
C PHE A 237 5.00 -12.54 16.05
N PHE A 238 6.18 -12.03 15.70
CA PHE A 238 7.19 -11.61 16.67
C PHE A 238 7.14 -10.11 16.95
N THR A 239 6.85 -9.31 15.93
CA THR A 239 7.02 -7.86 15.95
C THR A 239 5.75 -7.16 16.43
N ILE A 240 4.59 -7.60 15.94
CA ILE A 240 3.28 -6.99 16.26
C ILE A 240 2.98 -6.95 17.77
N PRO A 241 3.22 -8.00 18.57
CA PRO A 241 2.91 -7.99 20.02
C PRO A 241 3.76 -7.00 20.83
N GLN A 242 4.85 -6.48 20.26
CA GLN A 242 5.73 -5.53 20.93
C GLN A 242 5.17 -4.11 20.92
N ASP A 243 4.21 -3.82 20.03
CA ASP A 243 3.55 -2.52 19.97
C ASP A 243 2.45 -2.42 21.03
N HIS A 244 2.47 -1.34 21.81
CA HIS A 244 1.44 -1.03 22.80
C HIS A 244 0.01 -0.92 22.23
N ARG A 245 -0.15 -0.66 20.92
CA ARG A 245 -1.45 -0.63 20.24
C ARG A 245 -2.01 -2.03 19.99
N CYS A 246 -1.18 -3.06 19.98
CA CYS A 246 -1.63 -4.43 19.77
C CYS A 246 -2.21 -5.01 21.07
N THR A 247 -3.52 -4.88 21.24
CA THR A 247 -4.23 -5.58 22.30
C THR A 247 -4.31 -7.08 21.99
N PRO A 248 -4.54 -7.95 22.99
CA PRO A 248 -4.73 -9.38 22.75
C PRO A 248 -5.84 -9.67 21.73
N ILE A 249 -6.90 -8.85 21.72
CA ILE A 249 -8.02 -9.00 20.78
C ILE A 249 -7.56 -8.69 19.34
N ILE A 250 -6.75 -7.66 19.14
CA ILE A 250 -6.15 -7.36 17.84
C ILE A 250 -5.23 -8.49 17.41
N PHE A 251 -4.39 -9.00 18.32
CA PHE A 251 -3.46 -10.09 18.02
C PHE A 251 -4.19 -11.34 17.51
N GLU A 252 -5.22 -11.80 18.23
CA GLU A 252 -6.02 -12.96 17.84
C GLU A 252 -6.73 -12.73 16.49
N LEU A 253 -7.29 -11.53 16.27
CA LEU A 253 -7.91 -11.16 15.00
C LEU A 253 -6.91 -11.23 13.83
N LEU A 254 -5.68 -10.80 14.03
CA LEU A 254 -4.64 -10.87 12.99
C LEU A 254 -4.19 -12.31 12.74
N CYS A 255 -4.15 -13.15 13.78
CA CYS A 255 -3.90 -14.58 13.66
C CYS A 255 -5.00 -15.27 12.84
N ASP A 256 -6.27 -14.97 13.13
CA ASP A 256 -7.42 -15.46 12.37
C ASP A 256 -7.32 -15.09 10.88
N MET A 257 -6.96 -13.84 10.57
CA MET A 257 -6.80 -13.41 9.18
C MET A 257 -5.62 -14.09 8.49
N ARG A 258 -4.51 -14.31 9.19
CA ARG A 258 -3.37 -15.05 8.65
C ARG A 258 -3.74 -16.51 8.38
N GLU A 259 -4.38 -17.17 9.33
CA GLU A 259 -4.84 -18.56 9.20
C GLU A 259 -5.82 -18.68 8.03
N LEU A 260 -6.78 -17.77 7.92
CA LEU A 260 -7.71 -17.73 6.78
C LEU A 260 -6.98 -17.60 5.45
N THR A 261 -5.96 -16.72 5.35
CA THR A 261 -5.16 -16.58 4.13
C THR A 261 -4.35 -17.85 3.84
N ASP A 262 -3.71 -18.46 4.84
CA ASP A 262 -2.93 -19.70 4.71
C ASP A 262 -3.84 -20.84 4.21
N LEU A 263 -4.99 -21.05 4.86
CA LEU A 263 -5.99 -22.06 4.49
C LEU A 263 -6.52 -21.86 3.07
N PHE A 264 -6.94 -20.64 2.73
CA PHE A 264 -7.52 -20.34 1.42
C PHE A 264 -6.56 -20.58 0.26
N VAL A 265 -5.30 -20.14 0.41
CA VAL A 265 -4.26 -20.34 -0.62
C VAL A 265 -3.88 -21.81 -0.75
N ALA A 266 -3.73 -22.53 0.36
CA ALA A 266 -3.39 -23.96 0.36
C ALA A 266 -4.49 -24.81 -0.28
N TYR A 267 -5.75 -24.57 0.07
CA TYR A 267 -6.91 -25.28 -0.48
C TYR A 267 -6.99 -25.12 -2.01
N HIS A 268 -6.86 -23.90 -2.53
CA HIS A 268 -6.94 -23.67 -3.98
C HIS A 268 -5.73 -24.16 -4.77
N LYS A 269 -4.53 -24.19 -4.15
CA LYS A 269 -3.36 -24.82 -4.76
C LYS A 269 -3.59 -26.32 -4.99
N THR A 270 -4.24 -26.98 -4.03
CA THR A 270 -4.58 -28.41 -4.11
C THR A 270 -5.61 -28.66 -5.21
N LEU A 271 -6.67 -27.87 -5.29
CA LEU A 271 -7.68 -27.99 -6.35
C LEU A 271 -7.07 -27.90 -7.76
N ASN A 272 -6.14 -26.97 -7.97
CA ASN A 272 -5.47 -26.84 -9.28
C ASN A 272 -4.60 -28.07 -9.58
N THR A 273 -3.91 -28.59 -8.58
CA THR A 273 -3.01 -29.75 -8.74
C THR A 273 -3.81 -31.02 -9.04
N VAL A 274 -4.98 -31.21 -8.41
CA VAL A 274 -5.88 -32.35 -8.70
C VAL A 274 -6.46 -32.25 -10.12
N GLN A 275 -6.81 -31.05 -10.58
CA GLN A 275 -7.32 -30.83 -11.93
C GLN A 275 -6.26 -31.10 -13.02
N ASP A 276 -4.97 -30.90 -12.70
CA ASP A 276 -3.84 -31.20 -13.60
C ASP A 276 -3.39 -32.69 -13.53
N LEU A 277 -3.78 -33.44 -12.49
CA LEU A 277 -3.31 -34.80 -12.19
C LEU A 277 -4.36 -35.91 -12.35
N GLU A 278 -5.42 -35.69 -13.13
CA GLU A 278 -6.38 -36.75 -13.52
C GLU A 278 -5.76 -37.94 -14.32
N THR A 279 -4.43 -38.14 -14.27
CA THR A 279 -3.74 -39.26 -14.93
C THR A 279 -2.79 -40.11 -14.09
N VAL A 280 -2.56 -39.88 -12.79
CA VAL A 280 -1.75 -40.84 -12.00
C VAL A 280 -2.23 -40.97 -10.55
N GLU A 281 -2.79 -42.13 -10.22
CA GLU A 281 -3.00 -42.59 -8.83
C GLU A 281 -1.66 -42.65 -8.11
N ASN A 282 -1.47 -41.91 -7.01
CA ASN A 282 -0.68 -42.32 -5.84
C ASN A 282 -0.71 -41.31 -4.68
N GLU A 283 -0.87 -41.88 -3.47
CA GLU A 283 -0.59 -41.37 -2.11
C GLU A 283 -1.45 -40.20 -1.55
N PRO A 284 -2.10 -40.39 -0.37
CA PRO A 284 -2.93 -39.36 0.26
C PRO A 284 -2.05 -38.27 0.87
N VAL A 285 -2.05 -37.11 0.22
CA VAL A 285 -1.30 -35.95 0.67
C VAL A 285 -2.01 -35.37 1.94
N PRO A 286 -1.30 -35.08 3.05
CA PRO A 286 -1.90 -34.67 4.33
C PRO A 286 -2.35 -33.19 4.32
N TRP A 287 -3.39 -32.87 3.55
CA TRP A 287 -3.92 -31.52 3.40
C TRP A 287 -5.41 -31.48 3.70
N PRO A 288 -5.95 -30.33 4.14
CA PRO A 288 -7.32 -30.27 4.64
C PRO A 288 -8.29 -30.77 3.58
N SER A 289 -9.13 -31.72 3.97
CA SER A 289 -10.30 -32.08 3.17
C SER A 289 -11.19 -30.84 3.00
N ALA A 290 -12.08 -30.83 2.00
CA ALA A 290 -13.04 -29.73 1.85
C ALA A 290 -13.85 -29.50 3.15
N ALA A 291 -14.15 -30.57 3.88
CA ALA A 291 -14.82 -30.50 5.18
C ALA A 291 -13.96 -29.82 6.26
N ASP A 292 -12.66 -30.10 6.32
CA ASP A 292 -11.75 -29.46 7.29
C ASP A 292 -11.58 -27.97 6.99
N TYR A 293 -11.48 -27.62 5.70
CA TYR A 293 -11.44 -26.23 5.24
C TYR A 293 -12.71 -25.49 5.63
N ASP A 294 -13.89 -26.03 5.30
CA ASP A 294 -15.19 -25.40 5.60
C ASP A 294 -15.42 -25.26 7.11
N ALA A 295 -15.03 -26.26 7.90
CA ALA A 295 -15.12 -26.21 9.36
C ALA A 295 -14.25 -25.08 9.94
N LYS A 296 -13.00 -24.96 9.48
CA LYS A 296 -12.07 -23.92 9.95
C LYS A 296 -12.50 -22.52 9.54
N VAL A 297 -12.94 -22.36 8.29
CA VAL A 297 -13.49 -21.09 7.80
C VAL A 297 -14.73 -20.69 8.62
N SER A 298 -15.62 -21.64 8.92
CA SER A 298 -16.80 -21.39 9.75
C SER A 298 -16.43 -20.99 11.19
N GLU A 299 -15.38 -21.58 11.76
CA GLU A 299 -14.85 -21.25 13.08
C GLU A 299 -14.35 -19.79 13.15
N ILE A 300 -13.53 -19.38 12.17
CA ILE A 300 -13.03 -18.01 12.02
C ILE A 300 -14.19 -17.04 11.80
N GLN A 301 -15.16 -17.43 10.95
CA GLN A 301 -16.34 -16.61 10.68
C GLN A 301 -17.17 -16.36 11.95
N ALA A 302 -17.35 -17.40 12.78
CA ALA A 302 -18.08 -17.29 14.04
C ALA A 302 -17.37 -16.35 15.02
N ARG A 303 -16.04 -16.47 15.17
CA ARG A 303 -15.24 -15.58 16.02
C ARG A 303 -15.35 -14.12 15.55
N LEU A 304 -15.15 -13.87 14.27
CA LEU A 304 -15.22 -12.52 13.69
C LEU A 304 -16.63 -11.91 13.82
N SER A 305 -17.69 -12.72 13.72
CA SER A 305 -19.07 -12.28 13.95
C SER A 305 -19.36 -11.88 15.40
N ALA A 306 -18.66 -12.49 16.36
CA ALA A 306 -18.85 -12.24 17.79
C ALA A 306 -18.11 -11.00 18.30
N LEU A 307 -17.25 -10.40 17.46
CA LEU A 307 -16.45 -9.24 17.83
C LEU A 307 -17.29 -7.95 17.87
N PRO A 308 -17.39 -7.26 19.02
CA PRO A 308 -18.14 -6.01 19.13
C PRO A 308 -17.46 -4.88 18.35
N THR A 309 -18.22 -3.92 17.84
CA THR A 309 -17.63 -2.67 17.32
C THR A 309 -17.05 -1.84 18.48
N ALA A 310 -15.98 -1.09 18.22
CA ALA A 310 -15.43 -0.12 19.18
C ALA A 310 -16.43 0.97 19.59
N SER A 311 -17.52 1.14 18.85
CA SER A 311 -18.60 2.06 19.23
C SER A 311 -19.53 1.51 20.32
N THR A 312 -19.50 0.20 20.59
CA THR A 312 -20.36 -0.43 21.60
C THR A 312 -19.77 -0.19 23.00
N PRO A 313 -20.49 0.49 23.91
CA PRO A 313 -20.01 0.75 25.26
C PRO A 313 -19.88 -0.53 26.09
N GLY A 314 -18.92 -0.54 27.02
CA GLY A 314 -18.80 -1.61 28.04
C GLY A 314 -17.93 -2.80 27.62
N PHE A 315 -17.30 -2.75 26.45
CA PHE A 315 -16.34 -3.75 25.99
C PHE A 315 -14.89 -3.25 26.17
N PRO A 316 -13.89 -4.15 26.30
CA PRO A 316 -12.48 -3.74 26.33
C PRO A 316 -12.01 -2.99 25.08
N THR A 317 -12.74 -3.15 23.97
CA THR A 317 -12.47 -2.51 22.67
C THR A 317 -13.19 -1.18 22.49
N THR A 318 -13.97 -0.72 23.47
CA THR A 318 -14.69 0.56 23.38
C THR A 318 -13.69 1.71 23.16
N ASN A 319 -13.91 2.51 22.10
CA ASN A 319 -13.03 3.59 21.64
C ASN A 319 -11.61 3.16 21.19
N ASP A 320 -11.36 1.87 20.96
CA ASP A 320 -10.13 1.41 20.32
C ASP A 320 -10.29 1.46 18.79
N TRP A 321 -9.84 2.57 18.20
CA TRP A 321 -9.95 2.80 16.76
C TRP A 321 -8.94 1.98 15.95
N VAL A 322 -7.81 1.56 16.53
CA VAL A 322 -6.87 0.66 15.84
C VAL A 322 -7.50 -0.73 15.70
N TYR A 323 -8.11 -1.22 16.78
CA TYR A 323 -8.92 -2.43 16.74
C TYR A 323 -10.05 -2.32 15.71
N GLU A 324 -10.83 -1.24 15.71
CA GLU A 324 -11.96 -1.12 14.80
C GLU A 324 -11.53 -1.07 13.34
N SER A 325 -10.40 -0.42 13.03
CA SER A 325 -9.80 -0.45 11.69
C SER A 325 -9.40 -1.87 11.28
N CYS A 326 -8.77 -2.63 12.17
CA CYS A 326 -8.42 -4.03 11.93
C CYS A 326 -9.67 -4.90 11.74
N ARG A 327 -10.70 -4.71 12.56
CA ARG A 327 -11.96 -5.46 12.53
C ARG A 327 -12.72 -5.22 11.23
N ILE A 328 -12.87 -3.98 10.79
CA ILE A 328 -13.56 -3.66 9.53
C ILE A 328 -12.78 -4.22 8.33
N ALA A 329 -11.46 -4.09 8.32
CA ALA A 329 -10.63 -4.69 7.27
C ALA A 329 -10.74 -6.22 7.24
N ALA A 330 -10.74 -6.87 8.41
CA ALA A 330 -10.95 -8.31 8.54
C ALA A 330 -12.33 -8.74 8.01
N ILE A 331 -13.40 -8.00 8.30
CA ILE A 331 -14.75 -8.28 7.77
C ILE A 331 -14.75 -8.22 6.24
N ILE A 332 -14.20 -7.15 5.64
CA ILE A 332 -14.11 -7.02 4.18
C ILE A 332 -13.29 -8.18 3.60
N TYR A 333 -12.13 -8.47 4.19
CA TYR A 333 -11.19 -9.46 3.72
C TYR A 333 -11.75 -10.88 3.78
N ALA A 334 -12.31 -11.26 4.93
CA ALA A 334 -12.95 -12.55 5.13
C ALA A 334 -14.20 -12.72 4.27
N SER A 335 -15.03 -11.67 4.13
CA SER A 335 -16.20 -11.71 3.23
C SER A 335 -15.80 -12.03 1.79
N ALA A 336 -14.75 -11.40 1.28
CA ALA A 336 -14.25 -11.64 -0.07
C ALA A 336 -13.77 -13.09 -0.27
N ILE A 337 -13.04 -13.63 0.71
CA ILE A 337 -12.54 -15.02 0.71
C ILE A 337 -13.70 -16.02 0.79
N ILE A 338 -14.60 -15.89 1.77
CA ILE A 338 -15.69 -16.83 2.02
C ILE A 338 -16.67 -16.86 0.84
N MET A 339 -16.98 -15.68 0.29
CA MET A 339 -17.92 -15.59 -0.82
C MET A 339 -17.28 -15.82 -2.19
N CYS A 340 -15.94 -15.87 -2.26
CA CYS A 340 -15.17 -15.85 -3.50
C CYS A 340 -15.62 -14.72 -4.45
N VAL A 341 -15.62 -13.49 -3.96
CA VAL A 341 -15.93 -12.29 -4.74
C VAL A 341 -14.84 -11.23 -4.57
N PRO A 342 -14.64 -10.32 -5.55
CA PRO A 342 -13.70 -9.21 -5.39
C PRO A 342 -13.96 -8.38 -4.12
N PHE A 343 -12.93 -7.74 -3.56
CA PHE A 343 -13.07 -6.90 -2.36
C PHE A 343 -14.04 -5.76 -2.58
N SER A 344 -14.06 -5.19 -3.79
CA SER A 344 -15.01 -4.15 -4.20
C SER A 344 -16.48 -4.56 -4.06
N VAL A 345 -16.76 -5.85 -4.29
CA VAL A 345 -18.09 -6.46 -4.14
C VAL A 345 -18.35 -6.83 -2.68
N ALA A 346 -17.35 -7.38 -1.98
CA ALA A 346 -17.46 -7.81 -0.59
C ALA A 346 -17.80 -6.65 0.37
N ALA A 347 -17.36 -5.43 0.04
CA ALA A 347 -17.65 -4.23 0.82
C ALA A 347 -19.00 -3.55 0.52
N GLU A 348 -19.83 -4.14 -0.34
CA GLU A 348 -21.22 -3.68 -0.55
C GLU A 348 -22.12 -4.06 0.64
N ASN A 349 -23.04 -3.17 0.99
CA ASN A 349 -23.97 -3.39 2.10
C ASN A 349 -24.81 -4.66 1.89
N GLY A 350 -24.99 -5.44 2.96
CA GLY A 350 -25.84 -6.64 2.95
C GLY A 350 -25.23 -7.86 2.25
N ARG A 351 -24.00 -7.77 1.75
CA ARG A 351 -23.27 -8.93 1.20
C ARG A 351 -22.41 -9.65 2.22
N ALA A 352 -21.92 -8.94 3.24
CA ALA A 352 -21.12 -9.55 4.29
C ALA A 352 -21.88 -10.72 4.94
N PRO A 353 -21.28 -11.91 5.07
CA PRO A 353 -21.91 -13.06 5.72
C PRO A 353 -21.92 -12.94 7.26
N PHE A 354 -21.76 -11.72 7.76
CA PHE A 354 -21.62 -11.36 9.16
C PHE A 354 -22.79 -10.43 9.55
N PRO A 355 -23.37 -10.58 10.75
CA PRO A 355 -24.23 -9.54 11.32
C PRO A 355 -23.34 -8.33 11.64
N VAL A 356 -23.30 -7.34 10.74
CA VAL A 356 -22.57 -6.10 11.01
C VAL A 356 -23.46 -5.21 11.87
N GLU A 357 -23.19 -5.17 13.19
CA GLU A 357 -23.74 -4.10 14.04
C GLU A 357 -23.13 -2.77 13.58
N LEU A 358 -23.90 -2.04 12.78
CA LEU A 358 -23.55 -0.71 12.33
C LEU A 358 -23.94 0.30 13.43
N PRO A 359 -23.14 1.35 13.66
CA PRO A 359 -23.59 2.47 14.47
C PRO A 359 -24.91 3.00 13.92
N LEU A 360 -25.99 2.90 14.70
CA LEU A 360 -27.28 3.48 14.34
C LEU A 360 -27.09 4.98 14.10
N PRO A 361 -27.49 5.54 12.95
CA PRO A 361 -27.46 6.97 12.76
C PRO A 361 -28.38 7.62 13.81
N THR A 362 -27.84 8.59 14.55
CA THR A 362 -28.57 9.40 15.54
C THR A 362 -29.63 10.32 14.91
N LYS A 363 -29.94 10.15 13.62
CA LYS A 363 -30.98 10.89 12.87
C LYS A 363 -31.82 9.93 12.02
N PRO A 364 -33.17 9.91 12.17
CA PRO A 364 -34.04 8.92 11.52
C PRO A 364 -34.22 9.04 9.99
N ASN A 365 -33.44 9.86 9.27
CA ASN A 365 -33.80 10.31 7.91
C ASN A 365 -32.84 9.92 6.78
N HIS A 366 -32.00 8.89 6.92
CA HIS A 366 -31.22 8.39 5.78
C HIS A 366 -31.38 6.87 5.58
N LEU A 367 -32.05 6.53 4.48
CA LEU A 367 -32.38 5.19 3.96
C LEU A 367 -31.16 4.36 3.50
N ASP A 368 -29.94 4.66 3.93
CA ASP A 368 -28.72 3.99 3.47
C ASP A 368 -27.73 3.81 4.63
N SER A 369 -27.54 2.57 5.06
CA SER A 369 -26.43 2.20 5.94
C SER A 369 -25.07 2.59 5.34
N PRO A 370 -24.09 3.06 6.14
CA PRO A 370 -22.77 3.39 5.63
C PRO A 370 -22.04 2.14 5.11
N ARG A 371 -21.30 2.27 4.00
CA ARG A 371 -20.48 1.17 3.44
C ARG A 371 -19.31 0.86 4.39
N LEU A 372 -18.85 -0.39 4.39
CA LEU A 372 -17.69 -0.80 5.19
C LEU A 372 -16.43 0.03 4.87
N THR A 373 -16.26 0.44 3.62
CA THR A 373 -15.13 1.30 3.20
C THR A 373 -15.21 2.71 3.78
N GLN A 374 -16.43 3.26 3.92
CA GLN A 374 -16.64 4.54 4.59
C GLN A 374 -16.31 4.43 6.08
N LEU A 375 -16.82 3.39 6.76
CA LEU A 375 -16.53 3.16 8.17
C LEU A 375 -15.03 2.95 8.41
N LEU A 376 -14.35 2.22 7.54
CA LEU A 376 -12.91 2.00 7.64
C LEU A 376 -12.14 3.32 7.53
N TYR A 377 -12.47 4.16 6.54
CA TYR A 377 -11.86 5.47 6.39
C TYR A 377 -12.10 6.36 7.62
N GLU A 378 -13.36 6.50 8.05
CA GLU A 378 -13.71 7.32 9.22
C GLU A 378 -13.06 6.83 10.51
N THR A 379 -12.79 5.53 10.61
CA THR A 379 -12.08 4.93 11.75
C THR A 379 -10.58 5.19 11.67
N LEU A 380 -9.96 5.04 10.49
CA LEU A 380 -8.55 5.35 10.29
C LEU A 380 -8.22 6.80 10.62
N GLU A 381 -9.11 7.74 10.27
CA GLU A 381 -8.99 9.17 10.61
C GLU A 381 -8.99 9.44 12.14
N ARG A 382 -9.47 8.49 12.94
CA ARG A 382 -9.44 8.56 14.42
C ARG A 382 -8.20 7.91 15.04
N THR A 383 -7.34 7.30 14.22
CA THR A 383 -6.07 6.72 14.68
C THR A 383 -4.92 7.70 14.44
N ASP A 384 -3.87 7.60 15.26
CA ASP A 384 -2.61 8.31 14.97
C ASP A 384 -1.86 7.56 13.86
N THR A 385 -1.80 8.15 12.66
CA THR A 385 -1.07 7.60 11.50
C THR A 385 0.27 8.31 11.25
N THR A 386 0.67 9.24 12.12
CA THR A 386 1.89 10.03 11.96
C THR A 386 3.14 9.15 11.96
N ASP A 387 3.17 8.12 12.80
CA ASP A 387 4.25 7.12 12.91
C ASP A 387 3.99 5.83 12.11
N ILE A 388 3.01 5.83 11.20
CA ILE A 388 2.54 4.67 10.43
C ILE A 388 2.25 3.41 11.27
N TRP A 389 1.75 3.59 12.49
CA TRP A 389 1.51 2.49 13.42
C TRP A 389 2.77 1.75 13.91
N GLY A 390 3.97 2.35 13.79
CA GLY A 390 5.20 1.81 14.39
C GLY A 390 5.48 0.35 14.04
N ASP A 391 5.47 -0.53 15.05
CA ASP A 391 5.73 -1.96 14.86
C ASP A 391 4.54 -2.72 14.23
N MET A 392 3.36 -2.09 14.20
CA MET A 392 2.18 -2.52 13.45
C MET A 392 2.10 -1.93 12.04
N SER A 393 3.18 -1.37 11.50
CA SER A 393 3.15 -0.72 10.17
C SER A 393 2.80 -1.65 9.01
N GLY A 394 3.17 -2.95 9.09
CA GLY A 394 2.70 -3.96 8.15
C GLY A 394 1.18 -4.22 8.24
N VAL A 395 0.61 -4.12 9.45
CA VAL A 395 -0.84 -4.21 9.68
C VAL A 395 -1.56 -3.00 9.11
N LEU A 396 -1.07 -1.78 9.36
CA LEU A 396 -1.63 -0.57 8.74
C LEU A 396 -1.62 -0.66 7.22
N TYR A 397 -0.53 -1.17 6.65
CA TYR A 397 -0.43 -1.37 5.22
C TYR A 397 -1.51 -2.33 4.70
N TRP A 398 -1.68 -3.48 5.36
CA TRP A 398 -2.73 -4.45 5.02
C TRP A 398 -4.14 -3.82 5.14
N VAL A 399 -4.44 -3.15 6.25
CA VAL A 399 -5.74 -2.48 6.49
C VAL A 399 -6.05 -1.47 5.38
N ALA A 400 -5.11 -0.56 5.10
CA ALA A 400 -5.30 0.48 4.08
C ALA A 400 -5.39 -0.11 2.67
N MET A 401 -4.60 -1.15 2.37
CA MET A 401 -4.63 -1.85 1.08
C MET A 401 -5.96 -2.58 0.84
N VAL A 402 -6.49 -3.28 1.85
CA VAL A 402 -7.82 -3.92 1.78
C VAL A 402 -8.89 -2.85 1.56
N GLY A 403 -8.85 -1.76 2.33
CA GLY A 403 -9.76 -0.63 2.17
C GLY A 403 -9.70 -0.02 0.76
N ALA A 404 -8.50 0.20 0.24
CA ALA A 404 -8.27 0.78 -1.09
C ALA A 404 -8.84 -0.10 -2.21
N ALA A 405 -8.59 -1.41 -2.16
CA ALA A 405 -9.15 -2.37 -3.13
C ALA A 405 -10.69 -2.45 -3.01
N ALA A 406 -11.21 -2.46 -1.78
CA ALA A 406 -12.65 -2.51 -1.49
C ALA A 406 -13.41 -1.25 -1.89
N ALA A 407 -12.75 -0.08 -1.87
CA ALA A 407 -13.34 1.20 -2.25
C ALA A 407 -13.46 1.38 -3.77
N ARG A 408 -13.00 0.42 -4.58
CA ARG A 408 -13.18 0.42 -6.02
C ARG A 408 -14.66 0.36 -6.40
N THR A 409 -15.06 1.20 -7.36
CA THR A 409 -16.45 1.32 -7.85
C THR A 409 -16.49 1.45 -9.38
N PRO A 410 -17.61 1.10 -10.05
CA PRO A 410 -17.80 1.33 -11.48
C PRO A 410 -17.55 2.78 -11.91
N THR A 411 -17.97 3.76 -11.11
CA THR A 411 -17.77 5.20 -11.37
C THR A 411 -16.29 5.57 -11.41
N SER A 412 -15.49 4.99 -10.53
CA SER A 412 -14.03 5.21 -10.50
C SER A 412 -13.26 4.52 -11.62
N ILE A 413 -13.88 3.59 -12.37
CA ILE A 413 -13.23 2.93 -13.50
C ILE A 413 -13.19 3.84 -14.74
N ASN A 414 -14.21 4.68 -14.96
CA ASN A 414 -14.39 5.41 -16.22
C ASN A 414 -14.25 6.93 -16.14
N MET A 415 -14.03 7.54 -14.96
CA MET A 415 -13.73 8.96 -14.75
C MET A 415 -14.41 9.90 -15.77
N LEU A 416 -15.74 9.84 -15.85
CA LEU A 416 -16.49 10.94 -16.45
C LEU A 416 -16.29 12.19 -15.57
N PRO A 417 -16.24 13.41 -16.14
CA PRO A 417 -15.69 14.58 -15.45
C PRO A 417 -16.51 15.10 -14.25
N VAL A 418 -17.70 14.55 -14.00
CA VAL A 418 -18.59 15.04 -12.94
C VAL A 418 -19.22 13.84 -12.23
N PRO A 419 -19.01 13.67 -10.90
CA PRO A 419 -19.74 12.68 -10.12
C PRO A 419 -21.25 12.90 -10.30
N GLY A 420 -21.98 11.84 -10.64
CA GLY A 420 -23.43 11.92 -10.86
C GLY A 420 -24.21 12.32 -9.59
N SER A 421 -23.62 12.11 -8.41
CA SER A 421 -24.19 12.47 -7.12
C SER A 421 -23.12 12.84 -6.06
N ARG A 422 -23.55 13.48 -4.97
CA ARG A 422 -22.70 13.75 -3.78
C ARG A 422 -22.16 12.46 -3.16
N ARG A 423 -22.93 11.37 -3.20
CA ARG A 423 -22.52 10.05 -2.69
C ARG A 423 -21.37 9.47 -3.52
N ASP A 424 -21.41 9.65 -4.83
CA ASP A 424 -20.33 9.21 -5.73
C ASP A 424 -19.05 10.02 -5.52
N ALA A 425 -19.19 11.33 -5.32
CA ALA A 425 -18.06 12.21 -5.00
C ALA A 425 -17.38 11.79 -3.69
N TYR A 426 -18.17 11.50 -2.65
CA TYR A 426 -17.64 11.06 -1.36
C TYR A 426 -17.05 9.65 -1.41
N SER A 427 -17.64 8.73 -2.18
CA SER A 427 -17.06 7.40 -2.40
C SER A 427 -15.72 7.48 -3.13
N THR A 428 -15.60 8.38 -4.11
CA THR A 428 -14.34 8.65 -4.82
C THR A 428 -13.30 9.23 -3.88
N TRP A 429 -13.70 10.17 -3.01
CA TRP A 429 -12.85 10.74 -1.96
C TRP A 429 -12.29 9.66 -1.02
N ILE A 430 -13.16 8.78 -0.50
CA ILE A 430 -12.77 7.67 0.37
C ILE A 430 -11.74 6.76 -0.31
N ARG A 431 -11.99 6.39 -1.59
CA ARG A 431 -11.05 5.56 -2.36
C ARG A 431 -9.67 6.22 -2.43
N ARG A 432 -9.61 7.51 -2.72
CA ARG A 432 -8.36 8.27 -2.82
C ARG A 432 -7.59 8.31 -1.50
N CYS A 433 -8.29 8.58 -0.40
CA CYS A 433 -7.65 8.62 0.91
C CYS A 433 -7.08 7.25 1.29
N LEU A 434 -7.86 6.18 1.12
CA LEU A 434 -7.40 4.81 1.42
C LEU A 434 -6.20 4.40 0.54
N ILE A 435 -6.22 4.74 -0.75
CA ILE A 435 -5.04 4.56 -1.63
C ILE A 435 -3.86 5.35 -1.09
N MET A 436 -4.01 6.64 -0.79
CA MET A 436 -2.93 7.48 -0.32
C MET A 436 -2.33 7.00 1.01
N HIS A 437 -3.14 6.58 1.97
CA HIS A 437 -2.65 5.95 3.21
C HIS A 437 -1.83 4.70 2.90
N SER A 438 -2.33 3.81 2.05
CA SER A 438 -1.62 2.59 1.67
C SER A 438 -0.33 2.87 0.89
N THR A 439 -0.34 3.84 -0.04
CA THR A 439 0.83 4.27 -0.82
C THR A 439 1.89 4.90 0.10
N ARG A 440 1.49 5.74 1.05
CA ARG A 440 2.42 6.34 2.03
C ARG A 440 3.14 5.27 2.84
N VAL A 441 2.39 4.32 3.41
CA VAL A 441 3.00 3.24 4.21
C VAL A 441 3.91 2.37 3.34
N MET A 442 3.49 2.03 2.11
CA MET A 442 4.34 1.30 1.16
C MET A 442 5.66 2.03 0.88
N ILE A 443 5.61 3.32 0.54
CA ILE A 443 6.81 4.11 0.20
C ILE A 443 7.76 4.21 1.39
N ILE A 444 7.24 4.40 2.60
CA ILE A 444 8.07 4.47 3.82
C ILE A 444 8.78 3.13 4.06
N LEU A 445 8.09 2.01 3.88
CA LEU A 445 8.61 0.68 4.23
C LEU A 445 9.46 0.04 3.11
N ILE A 446 9.17 0.27 1.82
CA ILE A 446 9.79 -0.48 0.70
C ILE A 446 11.31 -0.33 0.65
N PHE A 447 11.86 0.82 1.04
CA PHE A 447 13.31 1.04 1.03
C PHE A 447 14.03 0.26 2.13
N GLN A 448 13.39 0.08 3.30
CA GLN A 448 13.99 -0.67 4.41
C GLN A 448 13.69 -2.17 4.32
N TYR A 449 12.44 -2.50 3.97
CA TYR A 449 11.87 -3.84 3.96
C TYR A 449 11.22 -4.15 2.59
N PRO A 450 12.00 -4.22 1.50
CA PRO A 450 11.43 -4.51 0.18
C PRO A 450 10.77 -5.90 0.14
N LEU A 451 11.45 -6.93 0.68
CA LEU A 451 10.96 -8.30 0.67
C LEU A 451 9.62 -8.48 1.40
N PRO A 452 9.42 -8.02 2.66
CA PRO A 452 8.14 -8.12 3.36
C PRO A 452 6.98 -7.47 2.59
N ILE A 453 7.21 -6.27 2.04
CA ILE A 453 6.18 -5.52 1.30
C ILE A 453 5.83 -6.22 -0.01
N ILE A 454 6.83 -6.61 -0.81
CA ILE A 454 6.62 -7.33 -2.07
C ILE A 454 5.94 -8.69 -1.83
N ALA A 455 6.37 -9.43 -0.81
CA ALA A 455 5.78 -10.72 -0.47
C ALA A 455 4.31 -10.57 -0.05
N ALA A 456 3.99 -9.59 0.80
CA ALA A 456 2.62 -9.29 1.19
C ALA A 456 1.75 -8.91 -0.02
N GLN A 457 2.26 -8.05 -0.91
CA GLN A 457 1.56 -7.63 -2.13
C GLN A 457 1.31 -8.82 -3.08
N LYS A 458 2.32 -9.65 -3.35
CA LYS A 458 2.16 -10.86 -4.18
C LYS A 458 1.16 -11.83 -3.57
N ARG A 459 1.17 -11.96 -2.24
CA ARG A 459 0.18 -12.78 -1.53
C ARG A 459 -1.23 -12.22 -1.65
N MET A 460 -1.40 -10.89 -1.54
CA MET A 460 -2.68 -10.23 -1.79
C MET A 460 -3.18 -10.45 -3.22
N LEU A 461 -2.30 -10.25 -4.21
CA LEU A 461 -2.62 -10.50 -5.63
C LEU A 461 -3.04 -11.95 -5.86
N LYS A 462 -2.39 -12.91 -5.19
CA LYS A 462 -2.79 -14.31 -5.26
C LYS A 462 -4.19 -14.53 -4.69
N VAL A 463 -4.53 -13.89 -3.57
CA VAL A 463 -5.89 -13.93 -3.01
C VAL A 463 -6.90 -13.33 -3.99
N GLN A 464 -6.60 -12.17 -4.60
CA GLN A 464 -7.45 -11.53 -5.60
C GLN A 464 -7.67 -12.40 -6.85
N GLU A 465 -6.63 -13.08 -7.33
CA GLU A 465 -6.72 -14.04 -8.44
C GLU A 465 -7.70 -15.18 -8.08
N LEU A 466 -7.53 -15.76 -6.89
CA LEU A 466 -8.34 -16.90 -6.44
C LEU A 466 -9.81 -16.52 -6.23
N ILE A 467 -10.12 -15.42 -5.54
CA ILE A 467 -11.50 -14.94 -5.36
C ILE A 467 -12.15 -14.54 -6.70
N GLY A 468 -11.38 -14.00 -7.65
CA GLY A 468 -11.86 -13.68 -9.00
C GLY A 468 -12.16 -14.92 -9.84
N SER A 469 -11.36 -15.98 -9.71
CA SER A 469 -11.53 -17.25 -10.43
C SER A 469 -12.70 -18.11 -9.93
N GLY A 470 -13.17 -17.88 -8.69
CA GLY A 470 -14.24 -18.67 -8.06
C GLY A 470 -15.57 -18.64 -8.82
N LYS A 471 -15.87 -17.55 -9.55
CA LYS A 471 -17.04 -17.44 -10.43
C LYS A 471 -17.04 -18.47 -11.56
N SER A 472 -15.87 -18.84 -12.10
CA SER A 472 -15.76 -19.87 -13.14
C SER A 472 -15.91 -21.28 -12.57
N ARG A 473 -15.58 -21.52 -11.29
CA ARG A 473 -15.62 -22.87 -10.70
C ARG A 473 -17.00 -23.29 -10.19
N ARG A 474 -17.78 -22.36 -9.62
CA ARG A 474 -19.17 -22.64 -9.17
C ARG A 474 -20.17 -22.84 -10.32
N LEU A 475 -19.77 -22.57 -11.56
CA LEU A 475 -20.58 -22.87 -12.75
C LEU A 475 -20.32 -24.28 -13.32
N VAL A 476 -19.34 -25.00 -12.77
CA VAL A 476 -18.91 -26.33 -13.25
C VAL A 476 -19.18 -27.44 -12.19
N SER A 477 -19.50 -27.07 -10.95
CA SER A 477 -20.10 -27.93 -9.92
C SER A 477 -21.61 -27.75 -9.89
#